data_AF-A0AB38N2L8-F1
#
_entry.id   AF-A0AB38N2L8-F1
#
_cell.length_a   1.000
_cell.length_b   1.000
_cell.length_c   1.000
_cell.angle_alpha   90.00
_cell.angle_beta   90.00
_cell.angle_gamma   90.00
#
_symmetry.space_group_name_H-M   'P 1'
#
loop_
_entity.id
_entity.type
_entity.pdbx_description
1 polymer ?
#
loop_
_entity_poly.entity_id
_entity_poly.type
_entity_poly.pdbx_seq_one_letter_code
_entity_poly.pdbx_strand_id
1 'polypeptide(L)'
;MKKSAENFLAKIEKILPQKSNPFLINKILIELKLDALDTKDKDFAEFIVKARSQKIDLTKLIQYLKNALTTNEPLCQLLAFIEEKQLIADADLSAIADTLEMQLNLLFLFEGMLVTMANSKVFAKEVYDHLVTLSGNRFPGSPLADFIFGVPSNATLFERLKMVSIKPVMLTVLFHRSMGDKQETQEALDQFIRENGLSGTNAWIETAEPKALSEKTVPVMGLNILEAAWEDATGHAKENGGIDNAESGIGLIQIMEQQQYMNQCDYFSTLLPEGTHRKDDGSYELIPDLKIDDAKKLVSQFHVHPQWRDLYTSWNLFFVAANIDTVVMPLKLLLPTVMSAHPSNYKETRVLSLFLIGNLFLHASKNNPFFKNFTLANADIIFKEWGRINNEYANQQLHALCPEVPASTKPSLQEVLGYHTHLNFLKHLYNFVRDSSHYRFTPSSKGKQPGPQFFTPVKTLNTMESATEKKIEYTAALIRKA
;
A
#
# COMPACT_ATOMS: atom_id res chain seq x y z
N MET A 1 26.02 0.73 -5.60
CA MET A 1 24.63 0.80 -5.08
C MET A 1 24.28 2.19 -4.53
N LYS A 2 24.33 2.49 -3.21
CA LYS A 2 23.78 3.76 -2.66
C LYS A 2 24.28 5.03 -3.37
N LYS A 3 25.60 5.13 -3.60
CA LYS A 3 26.19 6.24 -4.36
C LYS A 3 25.64 6.37 -5.79
N SER A 4 25.41 5.25 -6.48
CA SER A 4 24.83 5.23 -7.83
C SER A 4 23.38 5.72 -7.80
N ALA A 5 22.58 5.29 -6.83
CA ALA A 5 21.21 5.78 -6.64
C ALA A 5 21.17 7.29 -6.34
N GLU A 6 22.06 7.75 -5.46
CA GLU A 6 22.21 9.18 -5.14
C GLU A 6 22.61 10.01 -6.37
N ASN A 7 23.48 9.49 -7.24
CA ASN A 7 23.86 10.15 -8.49
C ASN A 7 22.66 10.32 -9.43
N PHE A 8 21.84 9.29 -9.59
CA PHE A 8 20.63 9.37 -10.42
C PHE A 8 19.62 10.36 -9.86
N LEU A 9 19.34 10.31 -8.55
CA LEU A 9 18.45 11.27 -7.89
C LEU A 9 18.97 12.71 -7.98
N ALA A 10 20.29 12.92 -7.97
CA ALA A 10 20.88 14.23 -8.18
C ALA A 10 20.69 14.75 -9.62
N LYS A 11 20.57 13.88 -10.63
CA LYS A 11 20.18 14.30 -11.99
C LYS A 11 18.73 14.79 -12.03
N ILE A 12 17.82 14.08 -11.36
CA ILE A 12 16.41 14.49 -11.24
C ILE A 12 16.28 15.80 -10.47
N GLU A 13 16.95 15.94 -9.32
CA GLU A 13 16.88 17.16 -8.51
C GLU A 13 17.33 18.42 -9.26
N LYS A 14 18.29 18.30 -10.17
CA LYS A 14 18.77 19.44 -10.99
C LYS A 14 17.68 20.02 -11.91
N ILE A 15 16.71 19.20 -12.33
CA ILE A 15 15.60 19.64 -13.20
C ILE A 15 14.33 19.96 -12.42
N LEU A 16 14.26 19.61 -11.13
CA LEU A 16 13.12 19.94 -10.28
C LEU A 16 13.19 21.39 -9.78
N PRO A 17 12.06 22.10 -9.74
CA PRO A 17 12.01 23.40 -9.09
C PRO A 17 12.17 23.26 -7.57
N GLN A 18 12.93 24.17 -6.97
CA GLN A 18 13.12 24.20 -5.51
C GLN A 18 11.93 24.80 -4.74
N LYS A 19 10.95 25.36 -5.46
CA LYS A 19 9.76 25.97 -4.87
C LYS A 19 8.50 25.51 -5.58
N SER A 20 7.38 25.51 -4.86
CA SER A 20 6.07 25.24 -5.43
C SER A 20 5.67 26.30 -6.46
N ASN A 21 4.72 25.94 -7.31
CA ASN A 21 4.21 26.77 -8.39
C ASN A 21 2.73 27.12 -8.13
N PRO A 22 2.42 28.31 -7.60
CA PRO A 22 1.05 28.71 -7.26
C PRO A 22 0.03 28.57 -8.40
N PHE A 23 0.47 28.77 -9.65
CA PHE A 23 -0.40 28.58 -10.81
C PHE A 23 -0.80 27.11 -10.97
N LEU A 24 0.17 26.19 -10.88
CA LEU A 24 -0.10 24.76 -10.91
C LEU A 24 -0.93 24.32 -9.70
N ILE A 25 -0.65 24.84 -8.50
CA ILE A 25 -1.43 24.57 -7.29
C ILE A 25 -2.90 24.91 -7.49
N ASN A 26 -3.21 26.12 -7.99
CA ASN A 26 -4.60 26.51 -8.28
C ASN A 26 -5.25 25.58 -9.30
N LYS A 27 -4.52 25.21 -10.37
CA LYS A 27 -5.02 24.31 -11.40
C LYS A 27 -5.31 22.91 -10.84
N ILE A 28 -4.41 22.37 -10.02
CA ILE A 28 -4.59 21.08 -9.33
C ILE A 28 -5.86 21.10 -8.48
N LEU A 29 -6.02 22.13 -7.63
CA LEU A 29 -7.19 22.21 -6.75
C LEU A 29 -8.50 22.25 -7.54
N ILE A 30 -8.58 23.02 -8.62
CA ILE A 30 -9.79 23.17 -9.45
C ILE A 30 -10.12 21.89 -10.24
N GLU A 31 -9.11 21.28 -10.86
CA GLU A 31 -9.30 20.09 -11.71
C GLU A 31 -9.62 18.84 -10.89
N LEU A 32 -9.08 18.74 -9.67
CA LEU A 32 -9.37 17.66 -8.73
C LEU A 32 -10.55 17.98 -7.80
N LYS A 33 -11.24 19.12 -8.01
CA LYS A 33 -12.39 19.60 -7.22
C LYS A 33 -12.10 19.85 -5.73
N LEU A 34 -10.84 19.91 -5.35
CA LEU A 34 -10.38 20.20 -3.99
C LEU A 34 -10.57 21.68 -3.62
N ASP A 35 -10.78 22.57 -4.59
CA ASP A 35 -11.14 23.97 -4.33
C ASP A 35 -12.54 24.12 -3.70
N ALA A 36 -13.40 23.11 -3.84
CA ALA A 36 -14.71 23.02 -3.22
C ALA A 36 -14.72 22.21 -1.90
N LEU A 37 -13.57 21.76 -1.41
CA LEU A 37 -13.44 21.16 -0.09
C LEU A 37 -13.68 22.24 0.98
N ASP A 38 -14.82 22.18 1.67
CA ASP A 38 -15.09 23.02 2.84
C ASP A 38 -14.39 22.42 4.06
N THR A 39 -13.59 23.21 4.77
CA THR A 39 -12.84 22.75 5.93
C THR A 39 -12.93 23.73 7.09
N LYS A 40 -13.10 23.17 8.29
CA LYS A 40 -13.07 23.90 9.57
C LYS A 40 -11.66 23.94 10.17
N ASP A 41 -10.70 23.25 9.57
CA ASP A 41 -9.30 23.27 9.96
C ASP A 41 -8.66 24.59 9.49
N LYS A 42 -8.60 25.57 10.40
CA LYS A 42 -8.14 26.92 10.09
C LYS A 42 -6.69 26.95 9.61
N ASP A 43 -5.83 26.16 10.23
CA ASP A 43 -4.41 26.13 9.89
C ASP A 43 -4.21 25.54 8.48
N PHE A 44 -4.95 24.49 8.13
CA PHE A 44 -4.93 23.96 6.77
C PHE A 44 -5.53 24.93 5.75
N ALA A 45 -6.64 25.61 6.07
CA ALA A 45 -7.23 26.61 5.20
C ALA A 45 -6.27 27.78 4.91
N GLU A 46 -5.59 28.29 5.93
CA GLU A 46 -4.57 29.33 5.80
C GLU A 46 -3.38 28.86 4.96
N PHE A 47 -2.91 27.63 5.18
CA PHE A 47 -1.87 27.01 4.38
C PHE A 47 -2.24 26.94 2.89
N ILE A 48 -3.46 26.52 2.55
CA ILE A 48 -3.93 26.46 1.16
C ILE A 48 -4.02 27.86 0.53
N VAL A 49 -4.52 28.87 1.25
CA VAL A 49 -4.53 30.26 0.76
C VAL A 49 -3.12 30.75 0.43
N LYS A 50 -2.14 30.43 1.29
CA LYS A 50 -0.74 30.78 1.06
C LYS A 50 -0.16 30.03 -0.15
N ALA A 51 -0.36 28.72 -0.24
CA ALA A 51 0.12 27.89 -1.34
C ALA A 51 -0.44 28.32 -2.71
N ARG A 52 -1.67 28.87 -2.74
CA ARG A 52 -2.31 29.40 -3.96
C ARG A 52 -1.77 30.76 -4.40
N SER A 53 -1.08 31.50 -3.53
CA SER A 53 -0.63 32.87 -3.80
C SER A 53 0.90 33.04 -3.75
N GLN A 54 1.62 32.14 -3.08
CA GLN A 54 3.05 32.27 -2.80
C GLN A 54 3.80 30.98 -3.13
N LYS A 55 5.03 31.13 -3.62
CA LYS A 55 5.96 30.02 -3.84
C LYS A 55 6.49 29.51 -2.50
N ILE A 56 6.20 28.26 -2.16
CA ILE A 56 6.65 27.60 -0.92
C ILE A 56 7.95 26.87 -1.19
N ASP A 57 8.91 26.93 -0.25
CA ASP A 57 10.17 26.19 -0.36
C ASP A 57 9.95 24.69 -0.19
N LEU A 58 10.43 23.90 -1.17
CA LEU A 58 10.28 22.44 -1.21
C LEU A 58 11.58 21.70 -0.91
N THR A 59 12.68 22.42 -0.61
CA THR A 59 14.02 21.84 -0.43
C THR A 59 14.01 20.71 0.60
N LYS A 60 13.37 20.92 1.76
CA LYS A 60 13.30 19.90 2.83
C LYS A 60 12.49 18.67 2.41
N LEU A 61 11.36 18.87 1.73
CA LEU A 61 10.53 17.80 1.21
C LEU A 61 11.30 16.93 0.20
N ILE A 62 11.98 17.58 -0.75
CA ILE A 62 12.80 16.91 -1.78
C ILE A 62 13.96 16.13 -1.14
N GLN A 63 14.71 16.77 -0.24
CA GLN A 63 15.82 16.13 0.48
C GLN A 63 15.35 14.91 1.28
N TYR A 64 14.21 15.03 1.97
CA TYR A 64 13.65 13.93 2.75
C TYR A 64 13.23 12.77 1.85
N LEU A 65 12.54 13.04 0.75
CA LEU A 65 12.13 12.01 -0.21
C LEU A 65 13.33 11.28 -0.82
N LYS A 66 14.40 12.00 -1.18
CA LYS A 66 15.65 11.38 -1.66
C LYS A 66 16.26 10.44 -0.61
N ASN A 67 16.28 10.86 0.65
CA ASN A 67 16.78 10.04 1.75
C ASN A 67 15.90 8.80 1.98
N ALA A 68 14.58 8.94 1.87
CA ALA A 68 13.64 7.83 1.99
C ALA A 68 13.83 6.80 0.86
N LEU A 69 13.95 7.26 -0.40
CA LEU A 69 14.21 6.42 -1.57
C LEU A 69 15.52 5.64 -1.49
N THR A 70 16.57 6.25 -0.92
CA THR A 70 17.89 5.59 -0.79
C THR A 70 18.01 4.72 0.46
N THR A 71 17.13 4.89 1.44
CA THR A 71 17.04 4.04 2.64
C THR A 71 16.18 2.80 2.38
N ASN A 72 15.17 2.89 1.52
CA ASN A 72 14.40 1.73 1.06
C ASN A 72 15.27 0.87 0.12
N GLU A 73 15.70 -0.30 0.57
CA GLU A 73 16.71 -1.10 -0.13
C GLU A 73 16.31 -1.55 -1.55
N PRO A 74 15.12 -2.12 -1.80
CA PRO A 74 14.68 -2.44 -3.16
C PRO A 74 14.67 -1.23 -4.11
N LEU A 75 14.17 -0.08 -3.66
CA LEU A 75 14.15 1.14 -4.47
C LEU A 75 15.57 1.67 -4.71
N CYS A 76 16.42 1.63 -3.69
CA CYS A 76 17.82 2.03 -3.79
C CYS A 76 18.60 1.15 -4.80
N GLN A 77 18.34 -0.16 -4.80
CA GLN A 77 18.89 -1.08 -5.81
C GLN A 77 18.40 -0.74 -7.22
N LEU A 78 17.10 -0.48 -7.39
CA LEU A 78 16.54 -0.11 -8.70
C LEU A 78 17.13 1.19 -9.24
N LEU A 79 17.19 2.24 -8.41
CA LEU A 79 17.75 3.54 -8.80
C LEU A 79 19.25 3.42 -9.13
N ALA A 80 19.99 2.58 -8.40
CA ALA A 80 21.38 2.29 -8.71
C ALA A 80 21.53 1.56 -10.06
N PHE A 81 20.67 0.59 -10.35
CA PHE A 81 20.67 -0.12 -11.62
C PHE A 81 20.37 0.81 -12.81
N ILE A 82 19.38 1.69 -12.68
CA ILE A 82 19.03 2.70 -13.69
C ILE A 82 20.25 3.57 -14.01
N GLU A 83 20.98 4.04 -12.99
CA GLU A 83 22.20 4.82 -13.18
C GLU A 83 23.32 4.01 -13.85
N GLU A 84 23.62 2.82 -13.32
CA GLU A 84 24.75 2.01 -13.75
C GLU A 84 24.59 1.52 -15.20
N LYS A 85 23.35 1.31 -15.63
CA LYS A 85 23.01 0.92 -17.00
C LYS A 85 22.64 2.10 -17.90
N GLN A 86 22.62 3.33 -17.36
CA GLN A 86 22.25 4.56 -18.08
C GLN A 86 20.92 4.40 -18.83
N LEU A 87 19.90 3.84 -18.16
CA LEU A 87 18.62 3.49 -18.80
C LEU A 87 17.72 4.69 -19.07
N ILE A 88 18.01 5.83 -18.46
CA ILE A 88 17.28 7.08 -18.64
C ILE A 88 18.31 8.15 -18.99
N ALA A 89 18.22 8.68 -20.22
CA ALA A 89 19.13 9.73 -20.68
C ALA A 89 18.71 11.10 -20.15
N ASP A 90 19.63 12.06 -20.13
CA ASP A 90 19.33 13.45 -19.76
C ASP A 90 18.27 14.08 -20.68
N ALA A 91 18.21 13.64 -21.94
CA ALA A 91 17.17 14.03 -22.89
C ALA A 91 15.78 13.51 -22.50
N ASP A 92 15.70 12.27 -22.00
CA ASP A 92 14.44 11.70 -21.48
C ASP A 92 13.98 12.48 -20.24
N LEU A 93 14.90 12.77 -19.31
CA LEU A 93 14.63 13.59 -18.13
C LEU A 93 14.12 14.99 -18.50
N SER A 94 14.74 15.62 -19.50
CA SER A 94 14.32 16.92 -20.01
C SER A 94 12.92 16.87 -20.64
N ALA A 95 12.60 15.79 -21.36
CA ALA A 95 11.29 15.60 -21.99
C ALA A 95 10.15 15.40 -20.98
N ILE A 96 10.44 14.90 -19.78
CA ILE A 96 9.45 14.70 -18.71
C ILE A 96 9.53 15.74 -17.59
N ALA A 97 10.35 16.80 -17.73
CA ALA A 97 10.57 17.78 -16.67
C ALA A 97 9.28 18.46 -16.18
N ASP A 98 8.39 18.84 -17.10
CA ASP A 98 7.09 19.44 -16.77
C ASP A 98 6.19 18.47 -15.97
N THR A 99 6.24 17.17 -16.32
CA THR A 99 5.52 16.11 -15.60
C THR A 99 6.08 15.96 -14.18
N LEU A 100 7.41 15.99 -14.03
CA LEU A 100 8.08 15.91 -12.73
C LEU A 100 7.79 17.14 -11.85
N GLU A 101 7.76 18.36 -12.41
CA GLU A 101 7.32 19.57 -11.69
C GLU A 101 5.88 19.42 -11.21
N MET A 102 4.99 18.93 -12.07
CA MET A 102 3.58 18.72 -11.74
C MET A 102 3.41 17.65 -10.65
N GLN A 103 4.12 16.53 -10.73
CA GLN A 103 4.16 15.50 -9.69
C GLN A 103 4.70 16.05 -8.36
N LEU A 104 5.72 16.89 -8.37
CA LEU A 104 6.26 17.52 -7.16
C LEU A 104 5.22 18.44 -6.50
N ASN A 105 4.46 19.22 -7.28
CA ASN A 105 3.39 20.07 -6.74
C ASN A 105 2.20 19.25 -6.22
N LEU A 106 1.84 18.14 -6.88
CA LEU A 106 0.85 17.18 -6.37
C LEU A 106 1.32 16.55 -5.06
N LEU A 107 2.58 16.08 -5.00
CA LEU A 107 3.17 15.48 -3.81
C LEU A 107 3.18 16.46 -2.64
N PHE A 108 3.54 17.72 -2.88
CA PHE A 108 3.48 18.79 -1.88
C PHE A 108 2.05 18.99 -1.33
N LEU A 109 1.04 19.08 -2.19
CA LEU A 109 -0.35 19.25 -1.76
C LEU A 109 -0.88 18.03 -1.02
N PHE A 110 -0.64 16.84 -1.57
CA PHE A 110 -1.12 15.59 -0.99
C PHE A 110 -0.40 15.25 0.31
N GLU A 111 0.88 15.60 0.48
CA GLU A 111 1.55 15.46 1.77
C GLU A 111 0.92 16.41 2.78
N GLY A 112 0.66 17.67 2.40
CA GLY A 112 -0.03 18.63 3.26
C GLY A 112 -1.41 18.15 3.68
N MET A 113 -2.21 17.64 2.73
CA MET A 113 -3.51 17.05 3.03
C MET A 113 -3.40 15.80 3.91
N LEU A 114 -2.50 14.88 3.57
CA LEU A 114 -2.37 13.61 4.27
C LEU A 114 -1.89 13.81 5.71
N VAL A 115 -0.89 14.66 5.94
CA VAL A 115 -0.41 14.91 7.29
C VAL A 115 -1.48 15.62 8.13
N THR A 116 -2.26 16.54 7.56
CA THR A 116 -3.42 17.12 8.25
C THR A 116 -4.50 16.07 8.49
N MET A 117 -4.82 15.21 7.51
CA MET A 117 -5.78 14.10 7.67
C MET A 117 -5.32 13.18 8.78
N ALA A 118 -4.02 12.88 8.86
CA ALA A 118 -3.44 11.97 9.85
C ALA A 118 -3.45 12.56 11.27
N ASN A 119 -3.59 13.88 11.42
CA ASN A 119 -3.38 14.55 12.71
C ASN A 119 -4.57 15.35 13.24
N SER A 120 -5.34 16.00 12.37
CA SER A 120 -6.54 16.77 12.71
C SER A 120 -7.70 15.86 13.13
N LYS A 121 -8.48 16.29 14.11
CA LYS A 121 -9.69 15.56 14.55
C LYS A 121 -10.81 15.56 13.51
N VAL A 122 -10.87 16.56 12.64
CA VAL A 122 -12.00 16.80 11.74
C VAL A 122 -11.65 16.63 10.26
N PHE A 123 -10.42 16.97 9.86
CA PHE A 123 -10.08 17.10 8.45
C PHE A 123 -10.22 15.79 7.65
N ALA A 124 -9.88 14.64 8.25
CA ALA A 124 -10.07 13.34 7.58
C ALA A 124 -11.56 13.07 7.25
N LYS A 125 -12.49 13.48 8.12
CA LYS A 125 -13.94 13.34 7.86
C LYS A 125 -14.40 14.30 6.78
N GLU A 126 -13.90 15.53 6.79
CA GLU A 126 -14.21 16.54 5.76
C GLU A 126 -13.75 16.08 4.37
N VAL A 127 -12.52 15.54 4.26
CA VAL A 127 -12.02 14.93 3.02
C VAL A 127 -12.87 13.72 2.63
N TYR A 128 -13.23 12.85 3.57
CA TYR A 128 -14.11 11.71 3.28
C TYR A 128 -15.46 12.16 2.71
N ASP A 129 -16.13 13.13 3.35
CA ASP A 129 -17.44 13.63 2.94
C ASP A 129 -17.38 14.31 1.57
N HIS A 130 -16.30 15.06 1.32
CA HIS A 130 -16.04 15.67 0.03
C HIS A 130 -15.90 14.62 -1.07
N LEU A 131 -15.10 13.58 -0.86
CA LEU A 131 -14.88 12.52 -1.86
C LEU A 131 -16.12 11.67 -2.09
N VAL A 132 -16.89 11.39 -1.03
CA VAL A 132 -18.21 10.75 -1.14
C VAL A 132 -19.16 11.60 -1.98
N THR A 133 -19.19 12.91 -1.75
CA THR A 133 -20.01 13.84 -2.53
C THR A 133 -19.57 13.86 -4.00
N LEU A 134 -18.25 13.91 -4.24
CA LEU A 134 -17.65 13.87 -5.57
C LEU A 134 -18.02 12.60 -6.35
N SER A 135 -18.15 11.46 -5.66
CA SER A 135 -18.56 10.20 -6.29
C SER A 135 -19.97 10.23 -6.87
N GLY A 136 -20.84 11.12 -6.38
CA GLY A 136 -22.26 11.18 -6.76
C GLY A 136 -23.10 10.00 -6.25
N ASN A 137 -22.54 9.12 -5.40
CA ASN A 137 -23.27 8.00 -4.82
C ASN A 137 -24.36 8.49 -3.86
N ARG A 138 -25.63 8.19 -4.16
CA ARG A 138 -26.78 8.53 -3.31
C ARG A 138 -26.89 7.67 -2.04
N PHE A 139 -26.20 6.53 -2.00
CA PHE A 139 -26.23 5.59 -0.88
C PHE A 139 -24.80 5.21 -0.45
N PRO A 140 -23.98 6.18 -0.02
CA PRO A 140 -22.57 5.97 0.25
C PRO A 140 -22.29 5.09 1.47
N GLY A 141 -23.29 4.76 2.28
CA GLY A 141 -23.13 3.81 3.37
C GLY A 141 -23.21 2.34 2.94
N SER A 142 -23.54 2.03 1.68
CA SER A 142 -23.72 0.65 1.20
C SER A 142 -22.58 0.17 0.29
N PRO A 143 -21.90 -0.95 0.62
CA PRO A 143 -20.85 -1.53 -0.22
C PRO A 143 -21.33 -1.88 -1.63
N LEU A 144 -22.58 -2.33 -1.77
CA LEU A 144 -23.18 -2.64 -3.07
C LEU A 144 -23.39 -1.36 -3.89
N ALA A 145 -23.88 -0.29 -3.26
CA ALA A 145 -24.02 0.99 -3.93
C ALA A 145 -22.66 1.58 -4.30
N ASP A 146 -21.64 1.41 -3.46
CA ASP A 146 -20.27 1.83 -3.78
C ASP A 146 -19.71 1.08 -4.99
N PHE A 147 -19.95 -0.24 -5.07
CA PHE A 147 -19.53 -1.05 -6.21
C PHE A 147 -20.19 -0.61 -7.53
N ILE A 148 -21.48 -0.31 -7.49
CA ILE A 148 -22.29 0.00 -8.69
C ILE A 148 -22.17 1.47 -9.08
N PHE A 149 -22.29 2.38 -8.11
CA PHE A 149 -22.46 3.83 -8.31
C PHE A 149 -21.33 4.67 -7.72
N GLY A 150 -20.55 4.15 -6.78
CA GLY A 150 -19.47 4.89 -6.10
C GLY A 150 -18.21 5.06 -6.94
N VAL A 151 -18.16 4.47 -8.13
CA VAL A 151 -17.02 4.55 -9.06
C VAL A 151 -17.53 4.70 -10.49
N PRO A 152 -16.80 5.39 -11.37
CA PRO A 152 -17.25 5.63 -12.75
C PRO A 152 -17.58 4.33 -13.49
N SER A 153 -18.50 4.40 -14.45
CA SER A 153 -18.95 3.22 -15.23
C SER A 153 -17.82 2.52 -15.99
N ASN A 154 -16.75 3.24 -16.34
CA ASN A 154 -15.61 2.74 -17.08
C ASN A 154 -14.45 2.21 -16.20
N ALA A 155 -14.62 2.19 -14.86
CA ALA A 155 -13.65 1.59 -13.95
C ALA A 155 -13.61 0.05 -14.13
N THR A 156 -12.40 -0.49 -14.08
CA THR A 156 -12.10 -1.93 -14.13
C THR A 156 -12.65 -2.66 -12.91
N LEU A 157 -12.80 -3.98 -12.99
CA LEU A 157 -13.24 -4.78 -11.85
C LEU A 157 -12.30 -4.61 -10.64
N PHE A 158 -10.99 -4.57 -10.88
CA PHE A 158 -10.00 -4.34 -9.83
C PHE A 158 -10.21 -3.00 -9.12
N GLU A 159 -10.35 -1.91 -9.86
CA GLU A 159 -10.60 -0.57 -9.30
C GLU A 159 -11.89 -0.54 -8.46
N ARG A 160 -12.97 -1.16 -8.95
CA ARG A 160 -14.23 -1.28 -8.20
C ARG A 160 -14.03 -2.02 -6.88
N LEU A 161 -13.38 -3.18 -6.92
CA LEU A 161 -13.14 -4.00 -5.73
C LEU A 161 -12.25 -3.27 -4.71
N LYS A 162 -11.21 -2.58 -5.18
CA LYS A 162 -10.32 -1.80 -4.30
C LYS A 162 -11.02 -0.66 -3.58
N MET A 163 -11.93 0.05 -4.26
CA MET A 163 -12.70 1.11 -3.62
C MET A 163 -13.67 0.60 -2.56
N VAL A 164 -14.31 -0.54 -2.83
CA VAL A 164 -15.20 -1.20 -1.86
C VAL A 164 -14.41 -1.75 -0.67
N SER A 165 -13.20 -2.26 -0.87
CA SER A 165 -12.41 -2.88 0.20
C SER A 165 -11.71 -1.88 1.12
N ILE A 166 -11.33 -0.69 0.63
CA ILE A 166 -10.66 0.32 1.46
C ILE A 166 -11.62 1.09 2.37
N LYS A 167 -12.85 1.32 1.91
CA LYS A 167 -13.81 2.20 2.58
C LYS A 167 -14.18 1.75 4.00
N PRO A 168 -14.41 0.46 4.30
CA PRO A 168 -14.59 0.00 5.67
C PRO A 168 -13.43 0.39 6.59
N VAL A 169 -12.19 0.23 6.13
CA VAL A 169 -10.99 0.58 6.91
C VAL A 169 -10.90 2.09 7.15
N MET A 170 -11.24 2.90 6.14
CA MET A 170 -11.33 4.35 6.29
C MET A 170 -12.40 4.74 7.32
N LEU A 171 -13.57 4.10 7.30
CA LEU A 171 -14.66 4.35 8.25
C LEU A 171 -14.26 3.98 9.69
N THR A 172 -13.55 2.87 9.87
CA THR A 172 -12.94 2.50 11.16
C THR A 172 -11.99 3.59 11.66
N VAL A 173 -11.10 4.11 10.80
CA VAL A 173 -10.19 5.20 11.14
C VAL A 173 -10.95 6.47 11.55
N LEU A 174 -12.01 6.83 10.81
CA LEU A 174 -12.84 8.00 11.13
C LEU A 174 -13.58 7.85 12.46
N PHE A 175 -14.13 6.67 12.75
CA PHE A 175 -14.78 6.40 14.03
C PHE A 175 -13.80 6.59 15.20
N HIS A 176 -12.67 5.89 15.18
CA HIS A 176 -11.65 5.97 16.24
C HIS A 176 -11.16 7.41 16.49
N ARG A 177 -10.99 8.19 15.41
CA ARG A 177 -10.56 9.60 15.51
C ARG A 177 -11.66 10.51 16.05
N SER A 178 -12.91 10.25 15.70
CA SER A 178 -14.05 11.05 16.18
C SER A 178 -14.22 10.97 17.70
N MET A 179 -13.78 9.86 18.31
CA MET A 179 -13.80 9.66 19.76
C MET A 179 -12.67 10.43 20.47
N GLY A 180 -11.58 10.76 19.78
CA GLY A 180 -10.45 11.50 20.36
C GLY A 180 -9.76 10.70 21.47
N ASP A 181 -9.84 11.19 22.71
CA ASP A 181 -9.35 10.55 23.94
C ASP A 181 -10.48 9.93 24.79
N LYS A 182 -11.72 9.99 24.31
CA LYS A 182 -12.87 9.41 24.99
C LYS A 182 -12.88 7.89 24.79
N GLN A 183 -13.37 7.18 25.80
CA GLN A 183 -13.62 5.76 25.69
C GLN A 183 -14.67 5.49 24.59
N GLU A 184 -14.39 4.53 23.72
CA GLU A 184 -15.32 4.08 22.70
C GLU A 184 -16.44 3.26 23.35
N THR A 185 -17.69 3.56 23.01
CA THR A 185 -18.86 2.82 23.48
C THR A 185 -19.69 2.33 22.30
N GLN A 186 -20.48 1.27 22.53
CA GLN A 186 -21.36 0.73 21.50
C GLN A 186 -22.42 1.76 21.08
N GLU A 187 -22.90 2.61 21.99
CA GLU A 187 -23.86 3.67 21.66
C GLU A 187 -23.28 4.71 20.70
N ALA A 188 -22.02 5.10 20.93
CA ALA A 188 -21.30 6.03 20.04
C ALA A 188 -21.06 5.42 18.66
N LEU A 189 -20.68 4.14 18.63
CA LEU A 189 -20.54 3.38 17.37
C LEU A 189 -21.86 3.27 16.62
N ASP A 190 -22.95 2.91 17.29
CA ASP A 190 -24.27 2.80 16.68
C ASP A 190 -24.77 4.15 16.16
N GLN A 191 -24.46 5.24 16.88
CA GLN A 191 -24.74 6.60 16.42
C GLN A 191 -23.94 6.92 15.15
N PHE A 192 -22.65 6.63 15.12
CA PHE A 192 -21.80 6.82 13.93
C PHE A 192 -22.32 6.04 12.72
N ILE A 193 -22.73 4.78 12.92
CA ILE A 193 -23.33 3.94 11.88
C ILE A 193 -24.63 4.56 11.34
N ARG A 194 -25.52 5.02 12.22
CA ARG A 194 -26.79 5.65 11.82
C ARG A 194 -26.58 6.96 11.09
N GLU A 195 -25.72 7.84 11.60
CA GLU A 195 -25.45 9.16 11.02
C GLU A 195 -24.85 9.06 9.61
N ASN A 196 -24.01 8.05 9.37
CA ASN A 196 -23.38 7.83 8.06
C ASN A 196 -24.16 6.82 7.18
N GLY A 197 -25.30 6.29 7.66
CA GLY A 197 -26.14 5.34 6.93
C GLY A 197 -25.42 4.04 6.56
N LEU A 198 -24.49 3.57 7.40
CA LEU A 198 -23.58 2.46 7.08
C LEU A 198 -24.32 1.12 7.11
N SER A 199 -23.95 0.22 6.20
CA SER A 199 -24.51 -1.13 6.09
C SER A 199 -23.49 -2.14 5.57
N GLY A 200 -23.75 -3.44 5.75
CA GLY A 200 -22.85 -4.51 5.30
C GLY A 200 -21.43 -4.32 5.84
N THR A 201 -20.42 -4.53 4.99
CA THR A 201 -19.00 -4.38 5.38
C THR A 201 -18.62 -2.94 5.78
N ASN A 202 -19.34 -1.92 5.32
CA ASN A 202 -19.10 -0.53 5.74
C ASN A 202 -19.52 -0.30 7.21
N ALA A 203 -20.37 -1.14 7.77
CA ALA A 203 -20.76 -1.12 9.19
C ALA A 203 -19.92 -2.06 10.07
N TRP A 204 -18.95 -2.79 9.50
CA TRP A 204 -18.07 -3.70 10.24
C TRP A 204 -16.94 -2.91 10.93
N ILE A 205 -17.33 -2.09 11.88
CA ILE A 205 -16.44 -1.32 12.74
C ILE A 205 -16.54 -1.93 14.13
N GLU A 206 -15.41 -2.11 14.80
CA GLU A 206 -15.34 -2.61 16.17
C GLU A 206 -14.85 -1.48 17.08
N THR A 207 -15.42 -1.38 18.28
CA THR A 207 -14.82 -0.56 19.34
C THR A 207 -13.48 -1.17 19.74
N ALA A 208 -12.49 -0.33 19.99
CA ALA A 208 -11.16 -0.75 20.36
C ALA A 208 -10.89 -0.50 21.84
N GLU A 209 -10.41 -1.52 22.53
CA GLU A 209 -9.75 -1.37 23.83
C GLU A 209 -8.28 -0.99 23.59
N PRO A 210 -7.80 0.15 24.10
CA PRO A 210 -6.41 0.56 23.90
C PRO A 210 -5.44 -0.52 24.40
N LYS A 211 -4.44 -0.84 23.58
CA LYS A 211 -3.39 -1.85 23.80
C LYS A 211 -3.86 -3.31 23.80
N ALA A 212 -5.12 -3.57 23.46
CA ALA A 212 -5.57 -4.94 23.20
C ALA A 212 -4.96 -5.47 21.88
N LEU A 213 -4.40 -6.68 21.93
CA LEU A 213 -3.77 -7.33 20.78
C LEU A 213 -4.82 -8.11 19.95
N SER A 214 -4.66 -8.09 18.64
CA SER A 214 -5.51 -8.79 17.68
C SER A 214 -4.73 -9.28 16.46
N GLU A 215 -5.03 -10.49 15.97
CA GLU A 215 -4.41 -11.08 14.76
C GLU A 215 -5.22 -10.80 13.48
N LYS A 216 -6.39 -10.14 13.58
CA LYS A 216 -7.37 -10.01 12.48
C LYS A 216 -6.84 -9.26 11.24
N THR A 217 -5.76 -8.49 11.35
CA THR A 217 -5.22 -7.68 10.25
C THR A 217 -4.51 -8.52 9.19
N VAL A 218 -3.84 -9.61 9.56
CA VAL A 218 -3.01 -10.41 8.63
C VAL A 218 -3.83 -10.97 7.48
N PRO A 219 -4.99 -11.63 7.69
CA PRO A 219 -5.79 -12.15 6.58
C PRO A 219 -6.31 -11.06 5.63
N VAL A 220 -6.76 -9.91 6.17
CA VAL A 220 -7.30 -8.80 5.38
C VAL A 220 -6.21 -8.16 4.51
N MET A 221 -5.01 -7.99 5.06
CA MET A 221 -3.87 -7.47 4.31
C MET A 221 -3.36 -8.50 3.29
N GLY A 222 -3.39 -9.79 3.64
CA GLY A 222 -3.07 -10.91 2.75
C GLY A 222 -3.96 -10.95 1.51
N LEU A 223 -5.29 -10.81 1.67
CA LEU A 223 -6.21 -10.74 0.53
C LEU A 223 -5.87 -9.57 -0.40
N ASN A 224 -5.62 -8.39 0.19
CA ASN A 224 -5.29 -7.19 -0.58
C ASN A 224 -4.02 -7.34 -1.41
N ILE A 225 -3.02 -8.06 -0.89
CA ILE A 225 -1.77 -8.37 -1.59
C ILE A 225 -2.03 -9.41 -2.68
N LEU A 226 -2.79 -10.48 -2.37
CA LEU A 226 -3.10 -11.53 -3.32
C LEU A 226 -3.88 -11.02 -4.54
N GLU A 227 -4.82 -10.08 -4.33
CA GLU A 227 -5.56 -9.41 -5.40
C GLU A 227 -4.62 -8.70 -6.41
N ALA A 228 -3.61 -7.99 -5.91
CA ALA A 228 -2.65 -7.30 -6.77
C ALA A 228 -1.63 -8.27 -7.40
N ALA A 229 -1.20 -9.30 -6.67
CA ALA A 229 -0.34 -10.35 -7.21
C ALA A 229 -1.04 -11.16 -8.33
N TRP A 230 -2.35 -11.39 -8.20
CA TRP A 230 -3.16 -12.00 -9.26
C TRP A 230 -3.21 -11.12 -10.52
N GLU A 231 -3.40 -9.82 -10.37
CA GLU A 231 -3.40 -8.86 -11.48
C GLU A 231 -2.02 -8.77 -12.14
N ASP A 232 -0.94 -8.66 -11.36
CA ASP A 232 0.45 -8.67 -11.89
C ASP A 232 0.76 -9.94 -12.71
N ALA A 233 0.24 -11.09 -12.26
CA ALA A 233 0.52 -12.38 -12.89
C ALA A 233 -0.35 -12.69 -14.12
N THR A 234 -1.49 -12.01 -14.29
CA THR A 234 -2.47 -12.33 -15.35
C THR A 234 -2.81 -11.16 -16.27
N GLY A 235 -2.52 -9.94 -15.83
CA GLY A 235 -2.75 -8.70 -16.56
C GLY A 235 -1.59 -8.33 -17.49
N HIS A 236 -1.54 -7.06 -17.87
CA HIS A 236 -0.60 -6.54 -18.88
C HIS A 236 0.85 -6.51 -18.39
N ALA A 237 1.09 -6.37 -17.08
CA ALA A 237 2.44 -6.33 -16.52
C ALA A 237 3.16 -7.68 -16.49
N LYS A 238 2.44 -8.79 -16.73
CA LYS A 238 2.93 -10.17 -16.59
C LYS A 238 4.29 -10.41 -17.22
N GLU A 239 4.45 -10.08 -18.51
CA GLU A 239 5.67 -10.34 -19.28
C GLU A 239 6.78 -9.29 -19.02
N ASN A 240 6.48 -8.26 -18.23
CA ASN A 240 7.34 -7.13 -17.91
C ASN A 240 7.71 -7.09 -16.43
N GLY A 241 8.04 -8.25 -15.84
CA GLY A 241 8.43 -8.37 -14.42
C GLY A 241 7.26 -8.57 -13.46
N GLY A 242 6.01 -8.59 -13.96
CA GLY A 242 4.82 -8.83 -13.14
C GLY A 242 4.83 -10.18 -12.42
N ILE A 243 5.33 -11.25 -13.05
CA ILE A 243 5.43 -12.56 -12.38
C ILE A 243 6.36 -12.50 -11.15
N ASP A 244 7.56 -11.94 -11.30
CA ASP A 244 8.50 -11.80 -10.19
C ASP A 244 7.94 -10.89 -9.09
N ASN A 245 7.27 -9.80 -9.48
CA ASN A 245 6.61 -8.93 -8.52
C ASN A 245 5.46 -9.64 -7.78
N ALA A 246 4.67 -10.47 -8.47
CA ALA A 246 3.62 -11.27 -7.87
C ALA A 246 4.18 -12.29 -6.86
N GLU A 247 5.30 -12.94 -7.17
CA GLU A 247 6.00 -13.83 -6.23
C GLU A 247 6.50 -13.08 -4.99
N SER A 248 7.04 -11.87 -5.15
CA SER A 248 7.40 -11.03 -4.01
C SER A 248 6.19 -10.65 -3.13
N GLY A 249 5.01 -10.48 -3.75
CA GLY A 249 3.73 -10.34 -3.07
C GLY A 249 3.36 -11.57 -2.24
N ILE A 250 3.56 -12.78 -2.77
CA ILE A 250 3.42 -14.03 -1.99
C ILE A 250 4.40 -14.05 -0.82
N GLY A 251 5.62 -13.57 -1.00
CA GLY A 251 6.62 -13.47 0.07
C GLY A 251 6.19 -12.54 1.20
N LEU A 252 5.60 -11.39 0.88
CA LEU A 252 5.00 -10.49 1.88
C LEU A 252 3.91 -11.19 2.69
N ILE A 253 3.02 -11.96 2.05
CA ILE A 253 1.97 -12.71 2.73
C ILE A 253 2.57 -13.78 3.64
N GLN A 254 3.54 -14.55 3.12
CA GLN A 254 4.19 -15.61 3.86
C GLN A 254 4.88 -15.08 5.11
N ILE A 255 5.61 -13.97 5.02
CA ILE A 255 6.25 -13.32 6.18
C ILE A 255 5.18 -12.96 7.24
N MET A 256 4.08 -12.32 6.85
CA MET A 256 3.02 -11.96 7.80
C MET A 256 2.41 -13.19 8.50
N GLU A 257 2.17 -14.26 7.75
CA GLU A 257 1.56 -15.49 8.27
C GLU A 257 2.50 -16.30 9.17
N GLN A 258 3.81 -16.25 8.94
CA GLN A 258 4.81 -16.90 9.81
C GLN A 258 5.05 -16.08 11.08
N GLN A 259 5.20 -14.76 10.94
CA GLN A 259 5.42 -13.85 12.07
C GLN A 259 4.18 -13.66 12.94
N GLN A 260 2.99 -13.94 12.41
CA GLN A 260 1.70 -13.69 13.07
C GLN A 260 1.62 -12.24 13.60
N TYR A 261 1.88 -11.27 12.72
CA TYR A 261 1.93 -9.87 13.12
C TYR A 261 0.65 -9.41 13.83
N MET A 262 0.85 -8.71 14.93
CA MET A 262 -0.23 -8.24 15.80
C MET A 262 -0.67 -6.84 15.41
N ASN A 263 -1.95 -6.58 15.64
CA ASN A 263 -2.56 -5.28 15.59
C ASN A 263 -2.95 -4.83 17.01
N GLN A 264 -2.79 -3.55 17.30
CA GLN A 264 -3.32 -2.92 18.52
C GLN A 264 -3.80 -1.51 18.20
N CYS A 265 -4.70 -0.98 19.02
CA CYS A 265 -5.01 0.44 18.98
C CYS A 265 -4.33 1.16 20.15
N ASP A 266 -3.66 2.29 19.92
CA ASP A 266 -3.08 3.09 21.00
C ASP A 266 -3.21 4.60 20.69
N TYR A 267 -3.06 5.42 21.72
CA TYR A 267 -3.24 6.87 21.61
C TYR A 267 -1.96 7.55 21.12
N PHE A 268 -2.11 8.34 20.05
CA PHE A 268 -1.03 9.17 19.50
C PHE A 268 -1.47 10.62 19.41
N SER A 269 -0.56 11.52 19.78
CA SER A 269 -0.71 12.95 19.53
C SER A 269 -0.35 13.32 18.10
N THR A 270 0.63 12.63 17.49
CA THR A 270 1.04 12.91 16.12
C THR A 270 1.40 11.65 15.35
N LEU A 271 1.04 11.62 14.07
CA LEU A 271 1.49 10.66 13.07
C LEU A 271 2.29 11.43 12.02
N LEU A 272 3.62 11.35 12.12
CA LEU A 272 4.57 12.03 11.24
C LEU A 272 5.57 11.02 10.66
N PRO A 273 6.22 11.34 9.53
CA PRO A 273 7.31 10.52 9.00
C PRO A 273 8.45 10.33 10.01
N GLU A 274 9.10 9.17 9.97
CA GLU A 274 10.24 8.86 10.83
C GLU A 274 11.37 9.89 10.69
N GLY A 275 11.91 10.32 11.82
CA GLY A 275 12.97 11.34 11.86
C GLY A 275 12.48 12.77 11.60
N THR A 276 11.17 12.99 11.45
CA THR A 276 10.58 14.34 11.44
C THR A 276 9.85 14.64 12.73
N HIS A 277 9.62 15.91 13.02
CA HIS A 277 8.93 16.34 14.22
C HIS A 277 8.01 17.53 13.97
N ARG A 278 7.02 17.67 14.85
CA ARG A 278 6.27 18.92 15.02
C ARG A 278 7.14 19.87 15.84
N LYS A 279 7.35 21.09 15.35
CA LYS A 279 8.09 22.12 16.07
C LYS A 279 7.24 22.72 17.21
N ASP A 280 7.87 23.46 18.10
CA ASP A 280 7.21 24.09 19.27
C ASP A 280 6.10 25.07 18.87
N ASP A 281 6.23 25.72 17.71
CA ASP A 281 5.22 26.62 17.14
C ASP A 281 4.07 25.88 16.40
N GLY A 282 4.10 24.54 16.45
CA GLY A 282 3.16 23.66 15.76
C GLY A 282 3.47 23.41 14.29
N SER A 283 4.50 24.05 13.74
CA SER A 283 4.85 23.93 12.32
C SER A 283 5.37 22.53 12.00
N TYR A 284 5.01 22.05 10.82
CA TYR A 284 5.54 20.83 10.24
C TYR A 284 6.96 21.05 9.72
N GLU A 285 7.85 20.07 9.91
CA GLU A 285 9.25 20.21 9.54
C GLU A 285 9.49 20.23 8.02
N LEU A 286 8.77 19.40 7.26
CA LEU A 286 9.04 19.21 5.81
C LEU A 286 8.36 20.26 4.94
N ILE A 287 7.22 20.80 5.38
CA ILE A 287 6.45 21.81 4.64
C ILE A 287 6.36 23.08 5.49
N PRO A 288 7.00 24.18 5.07
CA PRO A 288 6.86 25.47 5.75
C PRO A 288 5.39 25.91 5.86
N ASP A 289 5.06 26.60 6.94
CA ASP A 289 3.76 27.23 7.20
C ASP A 289 2.57 26.29 7.38
N LEU A 290 2.72 24.99 7.11
CA LEU A 290 1.73 24.00 7.50
C LEU A 290 1.87 23.70 9.00
N LYS A 291 0.80 23.85 9.75
CA LYS A 291 0.76 23.46 11.17
C LYS A 291 0.04 22.14 11.36
N ILE A 292 0.46 21.42 12.38
CA ILE A 292 -0.06 20.09 12.72
C ILE A 292 -0.78 20.15 14.06
N ASP A 293 -1.99 19.60 14.09
CA ASP A 293 -2.74 19.36 15.32
C ASP A 293 -2.08 18.22 16.13
N ASP A 294 -1.93 18.41 17.45
CA ASP A 294 -1.35 17.43 18.39
C ASP A 294 -2.42 16.74 19.26
N ALA A 295 -3.69 16.93 18.91
CA ALA A 295 -4.82 16.22 19.45
C ALA A 295 -4.55 14.70 19.54
N LYS A 296 -4.79 14.15 20.73
CA LYS A 296 -4.79 12.70 20.93
C LYS A 296 -5.91 12.07 20.09
N LYS A 297 -5.53 11.03 19.36
CA LYS A 297 -6.43 10.13 18.64
C LYS A 297 -6.00 8.69 18.86
N LEU A 298 -6.96 7.79 18.79
CA LEU A 298 -6.71 6.37 18.74
C LEU A 298 -6.27 5.97 17.32
N VAL A 299 -5.16 5.24 17.21
CA VAL A 299 -4.55 4.85 15.94
C VAL A 299 -4.47 3.33 15.88
N SER A 300 -4.86 2.74 14.76
CA SER A 300 -4.82 1.30 14.52
C SER A 300 -3.43 0.88 14.04
N GLN A 301 -2.60 0.45 14.97
CA GLN A 301 -1.23 0.02 14.71
C GLN A 301 -1.18 -1.43 14.24
N PHE A 302 -0.43 -1.69 13.17
CA PHE A 302 -0.09 -3.01 12.67
C PHE A 302 1.42 -3.24 12.76
N HIS A 303 1.85 -4.01 13.76
CA HIS A 303 3.27 -4.17 14.12
C HIS A 303 4.05 -5.04 13.14
N VAL A 304 4.47 -4.43 12.04
CA VAL A 304 5.32 -5.06 11.02
C VAL A 304 6.78 -4.65 11.17
N HIS A 305 7.68 -5.42 10.58
CA HIS A 305 9.09 -5.05 10.49
C HIS A 305 9.32 -3.95 9.43
N PRO A 306 10.31 -3.05 9.62
CA PRO A 306 10.68 -2.05 8.62
C PRO A 306 10.97 -2.65 7.24
N GLN A 307 11.64 -3.80 7.19
CA GLN A 307 11.97 -4.49 5.94
C GLN A 307 10.71 -4.97 5.19
N TRP A 308 9.67 -5.37 5.93
CA TRP A 308 8.38 -5.71 5.34
C TRP A 308 7.69 -4.47 4.75
N ARG A 309 7.70 -3.34 5.47
CA ARG A 309 7.19 -2.05 4.98
C ARG A 309 7.92 -1.61 3.71
N ASP A 310 9.24 -1.75 3.69
CA ASP A 310 10.07 -1.29 2.58
C ASP A 310 9.81 -2.13 1.33
N LEU A 311 9.75 -3.47 1.48
CA LEU A 311 9.34 -4.37 0.41
C LEU A 311 7.91 -4.05 -0.07
N TYR A 312 6.96 -3.88 0.85
CA TYR A 312 5.58 -3.55 0.49
C TYR A 312 5.51 -2.27 -0.33
N THR A 313 6.25 -1.24 0.06
CA THR A 313 6.28 0.05 -0.63
C THR A 313 6.83 -0.11 -2.05
N SER A 314 7.95 -0.80 -2.22
CA SER A 314 8.55 -1.08 -3.54
C SER A 314 7.64 -1.94 -4.42
N TRP A 315 7.11 -3.03 -3.87
CA TRP A 315 6.20 -3.96 -4.54
C TRP A 315 4.92 -3.27 -5.00
N ASN A 316 4.30 -2.44 -4.15
CA ASN A 316 3.07 -1.75 -4.49
C ASN A 316 3.32 -0.59 -5.47
N LEU A 317 4.49 0.05 -5.42
CA LEU A 317 4.90 1.06 -6.40
C LEU A 317 5.05 0.44 -7.80
N PHE A 318 5.69 -0.73 -7.90
CA PHE A 318 5.74 -1.50 -9.14
C PHE A 318 4.32 -1.74 -9.66
N PHE A 319 3.47 -2.34 -8.82
CA PHE A 319 2.12 -2.74 -9.20
C PHE A 319 1.33 -1.55 -9.77
N VAL A 320 1.39 -0.41 -9.10
CA VAL A 320 0.68 0.80 -9.50
C VAL A 320 1.22 1.36 -10.81
N ALA A 321 2.55 1.48 -10.94
CA ALA A 321 3.18 2.02 -12.14
C ALA A 321 2.98 1.13 -13.37
N ALA A 322 2.94 -0.19 -13.18
CA ALA A 322 2.81 -1.17 -14.26
C ALA A 322 1.35 -1.42 -14.70
N ASN A 323 0.38 -1.34 -13.78
CA ASN A 323 -1.01 -1.75 -14.06
C ASN A 323 -2.04 -0.62 -14.00
N ILE A 324 -1.75 0.52 -13.36
CA ILE A 324 -2.75 1.57 -13.14
C ILE A 324 -2.36 2.86 -13.86
N ASP A 325 -1.27 3.51 -13.43
CA ASP A 325 -0.87 4.83 -13.89
C ASP A 325 0.58 5.12 -13.47
N THR A 326 1.32 5.84 -14.32
CA THR A 326 2.74 6.16 -14.08
C THR A 326 2.95 7.52 -13.42
N VAL A 327 1.91 8.31 -13.21
CA VAL A 327 2.02 9.73 -12.88
C VAL A 327 1.51 10.08 -11.48
N VAL A 328 0.23 9.84 -11.19
CA VAL A 328 -0.43 10.30 -9.97
C VAL A 328 -0.55 9.20 -8.92
N MET A 329 -0.97 8.00 -9.31
CA MET A 329 -1.19 6.91 -8.37
C MET A 329 0.07 6.45 -7.63
N PRO A 330 1.29 6.48 -8.21
CA PRO A 330 2.52 6.19 -7.47
C PRO A 330 2.74 7.14 -6.28
N LEU A 331 2.25 8.39 -6.37
CA LEU A 331 2.42 9.38 -5.31
C LEU A 331 1.86 8.91 -3.97
N LYS A 332 0.80 8.10 -3.96
CA LYS A 332 0.19 7.58 -2.71
C LYS A 332 1.15 6.79 -1.83
N LEU A 333 2.26 6.31 -2.40
CA LEU A 333 3.30 5.56 -1.70
C LEU A 333 4.59 6.38 -1.53
N LEU A 334 4.76 7.47 -2.29
CA LEU A 334 5.92 8.37 -2.23
C LEU A 334 5.72 9.54 -1.27
N LEU A 335 4.51 9.77 -0.77
CA LEU A 335 4.26 10.73 0.31
C LEU A 335 5.13 10.38 1.52
N PRO A 336 5.94 11.31 2.07
CA PRO A 336 6.74 11.07 3.26
C PRO A 336 5.95 10.43 4.41
N THR A 337 4.71 10.87 4.64
CA THR A 337 3.83 10.34 5.71
C THR A 337 3.46 8.86 5.50
N VAL A 338 3.61 8.33 4.29
CA VAL A 338 3.43 6.90 3.98
C VAL A 338 4.78 6.19 3.89
N MET A 339 5.65 6.67 2.99
CA MET A 339 6.90 6.01 2.63
C MET A 339 7.81 5.76 3.84
N SER A 340 7.89 6.76 4.71
CA SER A 340 8.70 6.73 5.92
C SER A 340 7.82 6.70 7.17
N ALA A 341 6.59 6.18 7.08
CA ALA A 341 5.78 5.96 8.27
C ALA A 341 6.50 4.99 9.21
N HIS A 342 6.41 5.22 10.52
CA HIS A 342 6.80 4.20 11.48
C HIS A 342 6.11 2.87 11.10
N PRO A 343 6.81 1.71 11.07
CA PRO A 343 6.25 0.46 10.54
C PRO A 343 4.88 0.13 11.13
N SER A 344 4.71 0.29 12.44
CA SER A 344 3.42 0.08 13.13
C SER A 344 2.27 0.95 12.59
N ASN A 345 2.54 2.15 12.08
CA ASN A 345 1.52 3.11 11.65
C ASN A 345 1.30 3.08 10.13
N TYR A 346 2.12 2.33 9.39
CA TYR A 346 2.13 2.30 7.93
C TYR A 346 0.77 1.95 7.32
N LYS A 347 0.04 0.98 7.93
CA LYS A 347 -1.29 0.57 7.47
C LYS A 347 -2.25 1.76 7.42
N GLU A 348 -2.36 2.51 8.52
CA GLU A 348 -3.32 3.61 8.65
C GLU A 348 -2.97 4.77 7.71
N THR A 349 -1.71 5.22 7.70
CA THR A 349 -1.30 6.33 6.82
C THR A 349 -1.46 5.97 5.34
N ARG A 350 -1.17 4.71 4.97
CA ARG A 350 -1.43 4.20 3.63
C ARG A 350 -2.93 4.17 3.28
N VAL A 351 -3.80 3.81 4.21
CA VAL A 351 -5.27 3.82 3.98
C VAL A 351 -5.75 5.24 3.71
N LEU A 352 -5.32 6.22 4.53
CA LEU A 352 -5.66 7.63 4.31
C LEU A 352 -5.21 8.11 2.93
N SER A 353 -3.96 7.81 2.56
CA SER A 353 -3.37 8.17 1.27
C SER A 353 -4.09 7.53 0.08
N LEU A 354 -4.33 6.22 0.14
CA LEU A 354 -5.01 5.48 -0.93
C LEU A 354 -6.48 5.92 -1.04
N PHE A 355 -7.15 6.24 0.06
CA PHE A 355 -8.50 6.78 0.02
C PHE A 355 -8.52 8.17 -0.64
N LEU A 356 -7.61 9.08 -0.26
CA LEU A 356 -7.51 10.41 -0.87
C LEU A 356 -7.19 10.31 -2.37
N ILE A 357 -6.03 9.76 -2.72
CA ILE A 357 -5.52 9.80 -4.08
C ILE A 357 -6.30 8.84 -4.99
N GLY A 358 -6.72 7.67 -4.48
CA GLY A 358 -7.51 6.71 -5.24
C GLY A 358 -8.87 7.24 -5.66
N ASN A 359 -9.62 7.90 -4.76
CA ASN A 359 -10.88 8.54 -5.13
C ASN A 359 -10.66 9.69 -6.12
N LEU A 360 -9.67 10.56 -5.89
CA LEU A 360 -9.38 11.66 -6.81
C LEU A 360 -9.00 11.16 -8.21
N PHE A 361 -8.18 10.11 -8.29
CA PHE A 361 -7.80 9.48 -9.56
C PHE A 361 -9.02 8.93 -10.29
N LEU A 362 -9.86 8.15 -9.61
CA LEU A 362 -11.03 7.54 -10.25
C LEU A 362 -12.05 8.58 -10.70
N HIS A 363 -12.25 9.64 -9.94
CA HIS A 363 -13.24 10.67 -10.28
C HIS A 363 -12.69 11.81 -11.14
N ALA A 364 -11.39 11.80 -11.47
CA ALA A 364 -10.83 12.72 -12.43
C ALA A 364 -11.32 12.41 -13.85
N SER A 365 -11.43 13.46 -14.67
CA SER A 365 -11.70 13.30 -16.10
C SER A 365 -10.59 12.49 -16.78
N LYS A 366 -10.93 11.56 -17.67
CA LYS A 366 -9.95 10.83 -18.51
C LYS A 366 -9.05 11.75 -19.35
N ASN A 367 -9.52 12.97 -19.62
CA ASN A 367 -8.76 13.99 -20.35
C ASN A 367 -8.03 14.96 -19.43
N ASN A 368 -8.05 14.73 -18.11
CA ASN A 368 -7.40 15.62 -17.17
C ASN A 368 -5.88 15.64 -17.47
N PRO A 369 -5.30 16.83 -17.68
CA PRO A 369 -3.94 16.97 -18.17
C PRO A 369 -2.88 16.41 -17.21
N PHE A 370 -3.22 16.15 -15.96
CA PHE A 370 -2.31 15.60 -14.95
C PHE A 370 -2.12 14.09 -15.04
N PHE A 371 -3.05 13.36 -15.69
CA PHE A 371 -3.02 11.89 -15.77
C PHE A 371 -2.54 11.39 -17.13
N LYS A 372 -1.77 12.22 -17.86
CA LYS A 372 -1.16 11.82 -19.13
C LYS A 372 0.08 10.99 -18.85
N ASN A 373 -0.08 9.67 -18.96
CA ASN A 373 1.03 8.72 -18.87
C ASN A 373 2.16 9.05 -19.85
N PHE A 374 3.38 8.79 -19.41
CA PHE A 374 4.57 8.77 -20.26
C PHE A 374 5.20 7.38 -20.24
N THR A 375 6.02 7.10 -21.24
CA THR A 375 6.78 5.85 -21.34
C THR A 375 8.24 6.19 -21.65
N LEU A 376 9.14 5.63 -20.85
CA LEU A 376 10.58 5.74 -21.07
C LEU A 376 11.03 4.69 -22.08
N ALA A 377 12.06 5.00 -22.86
CA ALA A 377 12.56 4.10 -23.91
C ALA A 377 12.92 2.70 -23.39
N ASN A 378 13.48 2.62 -22.17
CA ASN A 378 13.90 1.38 -21.54
C ASN A 378 12.95 0.89 -20.44
N ALA A 379 11.68 1.31 -20.45
CA ALA A 379 10.71 0.98 -19.40
C ALA A 379 10.61 -0.53 -19.13
N ASP A 380 10.55 -1.37 -20.17
CA ASP A 380 10.45 -2.83 -20.02
C ASP A 380 11.66 -3.44 -19.29
N ILE A 381 12.87 -2.90 -19.52
CA ILE A 381 14.09 -3.35 -18.84
C ILE A 381 14.03 -2.96 -17.36
N ILE A 382 13.59 -1.73 -17.07
CA ILE A 382 13.46 -1.22 -15.70
C ILE A 382 12.43 -2.06 -14.92
N PHE A 383 11.25 -2.31 -15.50
CA PHE A 383 10.21 -3.10 -14.83
C PHE A 383 10.64 -4.55 -14.61
N LYS A 384 11.25 -5.22 -15.60
CA LYS A 384 11.77 -6.58 -15.42
C LYS A 384 12.76 -6.66 -14.27
N GLU A 385 13.69 -5.71 -14.20
CA GLU A 385 14.66 -5.68 -13.11
C GLU A 385 14.02 -5.34 -11.76
N TRP A 386 13.04 -4.44 -11.73
CA TRP A 386 12.34 -4.09 -10.49
C TRP A 386 11.57 -5.29 -9.92
N GLY A 387 10.87 -6.05 -10.76
CA GLY A 387 10.22 -7.30 -10.36
C GLY A 387 11.22 -8.29 -9.77
N ARG A 388 12.36 -8.51 -10.44
CA ARG A 388 13.44 -9.38 -9.98
C ARG A 388 14.01 -8.93 -8.63
N ILE A 389 14.31 -7.65 -8.46
CA ILE A 389 14.81 -7.05 -7.21
C ILE A 389 13.82 -7.29 -6.07
N ASN A 390 12.53 -7.04 -6.30
CA ASN A 390 11.50 -7.26 -5.28
C ASN A 390 11.42 -8.75 -4.89
N ASN A 391 11.48 -9.67 -5.86
CA ASN A 391 11.47 -11.11 -5.61
C ASN A 391 12.69 -11.55 -4.78
N GLU A 392 13.90 -11.13 -5.17
CA GLU A 392 15.12 -11.44 -4.44
C GLU A 392 15.10 -10.90 -3.02
N TYR A 393 14.65 -9.66 -2.84
CA TYR A 393 14.51 -9.07 -1.52
C TYR A 393 13.48 -9.83 -0.67
N ALA A 394 12.32 -10.20 -1.24
CA ALA A 394 11.32 -11.00 -0.54
C ALA A 394 11.87 -12.34 -0.06
N ASN A 395 12.65 -13.04 -0.90
CA ASN A 395 13.34 -14.27 -0.52
C ASN A 395 14.31 -14.03 0.65
N GLN A 396 15.13 -12.98 0.58
CA GLN A 396 16.07 -12.63 1.65
C GLN A 396 15.35 -12.33 2.96
N GLN A 397 14.28 -11.52 2.92
CA GLN A 397 13.51 -11.16 4.12
C GLN A 397 12.76 -12.35 4.70
N LEU A 398 12.23 -13.26 3.88
CA LEU A 398 11.60 -14.48 4.37
C LEU A 398 12.55 -15.27 5.27
N HIS A 399 13.79 -15.48 4.85
CA HIS A 399 14.77 -16.24 5.64
C HIS A 399 15.35 -15.45 6.81
N ALA A 400 15.53 -14.13 6.66
CA ALA A 400 16.06 -13.28 7.73
C ALA A 400 15.06 -13.12 8.88
N LEU A 401 13.77 -13.00 8.56
CA LEU A 401 12.72 -12.75 9.54
C LEU A 401 12.11 -14.06 10.06
N CYS A 402 12.03 -15.10 9.23
CA CYS A 402 11.41 -16.39 9.55
C CYS A 402 12.46 -17.53 9.47
N PRO A 403 13.41 -17.61 10.43
CA PRO A 403 14.52 -18.59 10.38
C PRO A 403 14.07 -20.05 10.45
N GLU A 404 12.84 -20.31 10.89
CA GLU A 404 12.20 -21.64 10.87
C GLU A 404 11.78 -22.10 9.47
N VAL A 405 11.71 -21.19 8.50
CA VAL A 405 11.41 -21.50 7.10
C VAL A 405 12.69 -22.01 6.42
N PRO A 406 12.72 -23.24 5.87
CA PRO A 406 13.91 -23.77 5.22
C PRO A 406 14.42 -22.85 4.10
N ALA A 407 15.73 -22.69 3.97
CA ALA A 407 16.38 -21.85 2.95
C ALA A 407 16.05 -22.26 1.49
N SER A 408 15.55 -23.49 1.29
CA SER A 408 15.06 -23.96 0.00
C SER A 408 13.65 -23.46 -0.35
N THR A 409 12.90 -22.99 0.64
CA THR A 409 11.52 -22.50 0.46
C THR A 409 11.58 -21.10 -0.12
N LYS A 410 10.96 -20.90 -1.27
CA LYS A 410 10.82 -19.60 -1.90
C LYS A 410 9.35 -19.25 -1.99
N PRO A 411 8.97 -17.96 -1.95
CA PRO A 411 7.64 -17.54 -2.34
C PRO A 411 7.32 -18.09 -3.73
N SER A 412 6.21 -18.79 -3.86
CA SER A 412 5.81 -19.41 -5.13
C SER A 412 4.38 -19.06 -5.46
N LEU A 413 4.23 -18.30 -6.54
CA LEU A 413 2.92 -18.02 -7.12
C LEU A 413 2.22 -19.32 -7.54
N GLN A 414 2.98 -20.29 -8.04
CA GLN A 414 2.47 -21.58 -8.48
C GLN A 414 1.94 -22.41 -7.30
N GLU A 415 2.54 -22.34 -6.11
CA GLU A 415 2.03 -23.06 -4.93
C GLU A 415 0.70 -22.48 -4.42
N VAL A 416 0.52 -21.16 -4.52
CA VAL A 416 -0.68 -20.46 -4.05
C VAL A 416 -1.79 -20.48 -5.10
N LEU A 417 -1.50 -20.03 -6.32
CA LEU A 417 -2.50 -19.87 -7.39
C LEU A 417 -2.50 -20.99 -8.42
N GLY A 418 -1.52 -21.89 -8.44
CA GLY A 418 -1.48 -23.04 -9.34
C GLY A 418 -1.50 -22.69 -10.83
N TYR A 419 -1.74 -23.72 -11.65
CA TYR A 419 -1.90 -23.59 -13.11
C TYR A 419 -3.23 -22.95 -13.53
N HIS A 420 -4.24 -22.97 -12.66
CA HIS A 420 -5.56 -22.38 -12.88
C HIS A 420 -5.73 -21.11 -12.03
N THR A 421 -4.92 -20.09 -12.34
CA THR A 421 -4.71 -18.88 -11.54
C THR A 421 -6.02 -18.17 -11.17
N HIS A 422 -6.94 -17.96 -12.13
CA HIS A 422 -8.23 -17.31 -11.86
C HIS A 422 -9.14 -18.14 -10.94
N LEU A 423 -9.24 -19.44 -11.16
CA LEU A 423 -10.10 -20.33 -10.37
C LEU A 423 -9.60 -20.41 -8.92
N ASN A 424 -8.29 -20.53 -8.74
CA ASN A 424 -7.68 -20.59 -7.41
C ASN A 424 -7.76 -19.25 -6.69
N PHE A 425 -7.63 -18.13 -7.40
CA PHE A 425 -7.90 -16.81 -6.81
C PHE A 425 -9.36 -16.69 -6.30
N LEU A 426 -10.35 -17.09 -7.10
CA LEU A 426 -11.76 -17.12 -6.68
C LEU A 426 -11.98 -18.05 -5.48
N LYS A 427 -11.28 -19.18 -5.44
CA LYS A 427 -11.30 -20.10 -4.29
C LYS A 427 -10.72 -19.46 -3.03
N HIS A 428 -9.64 -18.70 -3.13
CA HIS A 428 -9.10 -17.93 -2.00
C HIS A 428 -10.10 -16.89 -1.51
N LEU A 429 -10.72 -16.12 -2.41
CA LEU A 429 -11.74 -15.14 -2.07
C LEU A 429 -12.93 -15.77 -1.33
N TYR A 430 -13.46 -16.88 -1.87
CA TYR A 430 -14.57 -17.61 -1.25
C TYR A 430 -14.20 -18.13 0.16
N ASN A 431 -13.03 -18.74 0.31
CA ASN A 431 -12.61 -19.28 1.60
C ASN A 431 -12.29 -18.19 2.62
N PHE A 432 -11.73 -17.06 2.18
CA PHE A 432 -11.52 -15.88 3.02
C PHE A 432 -12.85 -15.34 3.52
N VAL A 433 -13.87 -15.19 2.67
CA VAL A 433 -15.21 -14.72 3.10
C VAL A 433 -15.83 -15.68 4.13
N ARG A 434 -15.54 -16.98 4.04
CA ARG A 434 -16.03 -17.99 4.98
C ARG A 434 -15.32 -17.96 6.35
N ASP A 435 -14.04 -17.58 6.40
CA ASP A 435 -13.22 -17.57 7.62
C ASP A 435 -12.22 -16.40 7.63
N SER A 436 -12.73 -15.17 7.57
CA SER A 436 -11.90 -13.98 7.35
C SER A 436 -10.92 -13.69 8.49
N SER A 437 -11.14 -14.25 9.68
CA SER A 437 -10.32 -13.96 10.87
C SER A 437 -9.10 -14.87 11.00
N HIS A 438 -9.12 -16.07 10.43
CA HIS A 438 -8.03 -17.05 10.59
C HIS A 438 -7.51 -17.59 9.25
N TYR A 439 -7.98 -17.06 8.12
CA TYR A 439 -7.59 -17.56 6.81
C TYR A 439 -6.10 -17.40 6.53
N ARG A 440 -5.49 -18.48 6.04
CA ARG A 440 -4.12 -18.50 5.51
C ARG A 440 -4.15 -18.77 4.01
N PHE A 441 -3.37 -17.97 3.28
CA PHE A 441 -3.18 -18.05 1.85
C PHE A 441 -2.01 -18.96 1.50
N THR A 442 -0.96 -19.01 2.34
CA THR A 442 0.23 -19.82 2.06
C THR A 442 0.17 -21.19 2.75
N PRO A 443 0.80 -22.23 2.17
CA PRO A 443 0.92 -23.53 2.83
C PRO A 443 1.62 -23.43 4.20
N SER A 444 1.14 -24.16 5.19
CA SER A 444 1.81 -24.26 6.50
C SER A 444 3.20 -24.90 6.35
N SER A 445 4.22 -24.20 6.84
CA SER A 445 5.59 -24.72 7.02
C SER A 445 5.63 -25.85 8.06
N LYS A 446 4.71 -25.83 9.03
CA LYS A 446 4.52 -26.88 10.04
C LYS A 446 3.64 -28.00 9.47
N GLY A 447 4.25 -28.86 8.65
CA GLY A 447 3.69 -30.14 8.22
C GLY A 447 2.48 -30.04 7.30
N LYS A 448 2.47 -30.87 6.24
CA LYS A 448 1.31 -31.07 5.39
C LYS A 448 0.14 -31.57 6.25
N GLN A 449 -0.83 -30.71 6.55
CA GLN A 449 -2.17 -31.21 6.78
C GLN A 449 -2.73 -31.64 5.42
N PRO A 450 -3.21 -32.88 5.27
CA PRO A 450 -3.88 -33.29 4.05
C PRO A 450 -5.24 -32.58 4.01
N GLY A 451 -5.30 -31.45 3.33
CA GLY A 451 -6.57 -30.94 2.82
C GLY A 451 -7.14 -31.96 1.82
N PRO A 452 -8.47 -32.07 1.69
CA PRO A 452 -9.08 -33.07 0.83
C PRO A 452 -8.72 -32.76 -0.63
N GLN A 453 -7.78 -33.53 -1.18
CA GLN A 453 -7.45 -33.52 -2.60
C GLN A 453 -8.56 -34.28 -3.33
N PHE A 454 -9.56 -33.57 -3.85
CA PHE A 454 -10.67 -34.21 -4.58
C PHE A 454 -10.39 -34.46 -6.07
N PHE A 455 -9.24 -34.04 -6.59
CA PHE A 455 -8.86 -34.34 -7.97
C PHE A 455 -7.37 -34.65 -8.06
N THR A 456 -7.02 -35.92 -7.87
CA THR A 456 -5.77 -36.47 -8.36
C THR A 456 -5.88 -36.60 -9.89
N PRO A 457 -4.85 -36.24 -10.67
CA PRO A 457 -4.83 -36.60 -12.08
C PRO A 457 -4.84 -38.13 -12.20
N VAL A 458 -5.72 -38.66 -13.04
CA VAL A 458 -5.72 -40.08 -13.39
C VAL A 458 -4.36 -40.40 -14.00
N LYS A 459 -3.54 -41.22 -13.32
CA LYS A 459 -2.37 -41.84 -13.92
C LYS A 459 -2.86 -42.75 -15.05
N THR A 460 -2.61 -42.35 -16.28
CA THR A 460 -2.72 -43.25 -17.44
C THR A 460 -1.74 -44.41 -17.27
N LEU A 461 -2.30 -45.61 -17.15
CA LEU A 461 -1.60 -46.88 -17.21
C LEU A 461 -0.90 -47.03 -18.57
N ASN A 462 0.37 -47.38 -18.54
CA ASN A 462 1.16 -48.24 -19.46
C ASN A 462 2.60 -48.14 -18.94
N THR A 463 3.37 -49.17 -18.61
CA THR A 463 3.30 -50.60 -18.91
C THR A 463 4.16 -51.33 -17.86
N MET A 464 3.86 -52.61 -17.66
CA MET A 464 4.59 -53.57 -16.81
C MET A 464 6.11 -53.51 -16.99
N GLU A 465 6.87 -53.68 -15.89
CA GLU A 465 7.67 -54.90 -15.70
C GLU A 465 8.33 -55.01 -14.33
N SER A 466 8.19 -56.23 -13.79
CA SER A 466 9.15 -56.98 -12.97
C SER A 466 9.48 -56.53 -11.55
N ALA A 467 8.85 -57.26 -10.62
CA ALA A 467 9.23 -57.46 -9.24
C ALA A 467 10.68 -57.92 -9.04
N THR A 468 11.30 -57.53 -7.93
CA THR A 468 12.11 -58.46 -7.15
C THR A 468 12.11 -58.05 -5.67
N GLU A 469 11.59 -58.96 -4.84
CA GLU A 469 11.73 -58.96 -3.40
C GLU A 469 13.21 -59.04 -2.99
N LYS A 470 13.59 -58.33 -1.92
CA LYS A 470 14.61 -58.84 -1.00
C LYS A 470 14.22 -58.60 0.45
N LYS A 471 14.40 -59.67 1.19
CA LYS A 471 13.88 -60.01 2.51
C LYS A 471 15.00 -59.80 3.54
N ILE A 472 14.64 -59.19 4.68
CA ILE A 472 15.10 -59.42 6.07
C ILE A 472 16.61 -59.33 6.37
N GLU A 473 17.00 -58.51 7.37
CA GLU A 473 17.58 -59.02 8.63
C GLU A 473 17.66 -57.98 9.76
N TYR A 474 17.33 -58.46 10.96
CA TYR A 474 17.32 -57.77 12.25
C TYR A 474 18.73 -57.61 12.82
N THR A 475 18.99 -56.54 13.58
CA THR A 475 19.66 -56.70 14.88
C THR A 475 19.29 -55.58 15.84
N ALA A 476 18.81 -55.97 17.02
CA ALA A 476 18.53 -55.11 18.16
C ALA A 476 19.75 -55.04 19.09
N ALA A 477 19.75 -53.98 19.90
CA ALA A 477 20.41 -53.81 21.20
C ALA A 477 21.92 -53.50 21.23
N LEU A 478 22.23 -52.27 21.64
CA LEU A 478 22.86 -52.09 22.95
C LEU A 478 22.62 -50.69 23.52
N ILE A 479 22.31 -50.70 24.81
CA ILE A 479 21.96 -49.60 25.70
C ILE A 479 23.23 -49.17 26.46
N ARG A 480 23.29 -47.87 26.85
CA ARG A 480 24.01 -47.25 27.99
C ARG A 480 25.47 -46.80 27.85
N LYS A 481 25.64 -45.52 28.25
CA LYS A 481 26.67 -44.91 29.10
C LYS A 481 28.10 -44.81 28.52
N ALA A 482 28.44 -43.60 28.06
CA ALA A 482 29.38 -42.68 28.73
C ALA A 482 29.20 -41.29 28.11
#